data_AF-A0A4S8KK61-F1
#
_entry.id   AF-A0A4S8KK61-F1
#
_cell.length_a   1.000
_cell.length_b   1.000
_cell.length_c   1.000
_cell.angle_alpha   90.00
_cell.angle_beta   90.00
_cell.angle_gamma   90.00
#
_symmetry.space_group_name_H-M   'P 1'
#
loop_
_entity.id
_entity.type
_entity.pdbx_description
1 polymer ?
#
loop_
_entity_poly.entity_id
_entity_poly.type
_entity_poly.pdbx_seq_one_letter_code
_entity_poly.pdbx_strand_id
1 'polypeptide(L)'
;MPPGENPAPSATSTSASAAVPVPTEPWTPELDTALTEYLDQVKEETDCESNKFKAKVFTACGKVLVSKGFPDLKNKLLRERWQKICKNRAAEEATARADWSAQAEAFLIEALVAAKGKALWSDNNFKSKAYTDAAKFLKSKGHRCTSKQAKARWVRVSLLLI
;
A
#
# COMPACT_ATOMS: atom_id res chain seq x y z
N MET A 1 -57.44 52.73 31.82
CA MET A 1 -56.22 53.45 31.43
C MET A 1 -55.14 52.43 31.07
N PRO A 2 -54.61 52.45 29.84
CA PRO A 2 -53.33 51.85 29.45
C PRO A 2 -52.19 52.87 29.73
N PRO A 3 -50.96 52.74 29.20
CA PRO A 3 -50.02 51.61 29.16
C PRO A 3 -48.70 51.94 29.92
N GLY A 4 -47.85 50.95 30.12
CA GLY A 4 -46.44 51.14 30.53
C GLY A 4 -45.53 50.31 29.64
N GLU A 5 -44.83 50.98 28.73
CA GLU A 5 -43.90 50.48 27.72
C GLU A 5 -42.62 49.83 28.30
N ASN A 6 -42.25 48.66 27.72
CA ASN A 6 -40.93 48.20 27.19
C ASN A 6 -39.59 48.41 27.96
N PRO A 7 -38.48 47.68 27.65
CA PRO A 7 -38.24 46.77 26.51
C PRO A 7 -37.61 45.39 26.84
N ALA A 8 -37.56 44.56 25.79
CA ALA A 8 -36.89 43.26 25.68
C ALA A 8 -35.37 43.27 25.94
N PRO A 9 -34.77 42.11 26.24
CA PRO A 9 -33.41 41.81 25.81
C PRO A 9 -33.41 40.77 24.69
N SER A 10 -33.08 41.29 23.51
CA SER A 10 -32.03 40.80 22.60
C SER A 10 -32.00 39.31 22.25
N ALA A 11 -32.42 39.07 21.00
CA ALA A 11 -32.03 37.95 20.17
C ALA A 11 -30.55 37.58 20.36
N THR A 12 -30.30 36.37 20.84
CA THR A 12 -28.99 35.74 20.64
C THR A 12 -28.97 35.24 19.21
N SER A 13 -28.35 36.03 18.33
CA SER A 13 -27.94 35.60 17.01
C SER A 13 -26.93 34.47 17.17
N THR A 14 -27.41 33.22 17.20
CA THR A 14 -26.54 32.07 16.96
C THR A 14 -26.14 32.14 15.49
N SER A 15 -24.95 32.71 15.29
CA SER A 15 -24.24 32.75 14.03
C SER A 15 -24.32 31.39 13.37
N ALA A 16 -24.89 31.36 12.17
CA ALA A 16 -24.81 30.21 11.28
C ALA A 16 -23.32 29.92 11.09
N SER A 17 -22.84 28.87 11.74
CA SER A 17 -21.53 28.31 11.47
C SER A 17 -21.61 27.78 10.05
N ALA A 18 -21.19 28.62 9.09
CA ALA A 18 -20.87 28.18 7.75
C ALA A 18 -19.91 27.02 7.93
N ALA A 19 -20.41 25.81 7.74
CA ALA A 19 -19.56 24.64 7.60
C ALA A 19 -18.57 25.01 6.51
N VAL A 20 -17.31 25.23 6.91
CA VAL A 20 -16.20 25.32 5.98
C VAL A 20 -16.38 24.13 5.05
N PRO A 21 -16.54 24.32 3.72
CA PRO A 21 -16.52 23.19 2.83
C PRO A 21 -15.14 22.57 2.99
N VAL A 22 -15.09 21.48 3.76
CA VAL A 22 -13.96 20.55 3.70
C VAL A 22 -13.75 20.33 2.21
N PRO A 23 -12.56 20.57 1.65
CA PRO A 23 -12.30 20.20 0.28
C PRO A 23 -12.55 18.71 0.20
N THR A 24 -13.71 18.31 -0.31
CA THR A 24 -14.07 16.92 -0.49
C THR A 24 -13.04 16.40 -1.47
N GLU A 25 -12.02 15.73 -0.95
CA GLU A 25 -11.00 15.09 -1.76
C GLU A 25 -11.77 14.28 -2.83
N PRO A 26 -11.51 14.45 -4.13
CA PRO A 26 -12.27 13.79 -5.21
C PRO A 26 -12.03 12.27 -5.23
N TRP A 27 -11.36 11.73 -4.22
CA TRP A 27 -10.92 10.35 -4.09
C TRP A 27 -12.02 9.51 -3.45
N THR A 28 -12.83 8.89 -4.30
CA THR A 28 -13.75 7.83 -3.88
C THR A 28 -13.04 6.47 -3.95
N PRO A 29 -13.49 5.46 -3.20
CA PRO A 29 -12.93 4.11 -3.30
C PRO A 29 -13.07 3.53 -4.72
N GLU A 30 -14.13 3.88 -5.46
CA GLU A 30 -14.32 3.47 -6.85
C GLU A 30 -13.25 4.08 -7.77
N LEU A 31 -12.90 5.35 -7.55
CA LEU A 31 -11.83 6.00 -8.29
C LEU A 31 -10.46 5.40 -7.96
N ASP A 32 -10.18 5.10 -6.70
CA ASP A 32 -8.95 4.42 -6.30
C ASP A 32 -8.86 3.02 -6.93
N THR A 33 -9.97 2.27 -6.94
CA THR A 33 -10.06 0.97 -7.62
C THR A 33 -9.77 1.13 -9.11
N ALA A 34 -10.46 2.04 -9.81
CA ALA A 34 -10.27 2.25 -11.24
C ALA A 34 -8.85 2.72 -11.61
N LEU A 35 -8.26 3.60 -10.78
CA LEU A 35 -6.86 4.05 -10.91
C LEU A 35 -5.91 2.85 -10.75
N THR A 36 -6.19 2.00 -9.76
CA THR A 36 -5.32 0.88 -9.45
C THR A 36 -5.41 -0.23 -10.49
N GLU A 37 -6.62 -0.62 -10.91
CA GLU A 37 -6.84 -1.61 -11.97
C GLU A 37 -6.06 -1.25 -13.24
N TYR A 38 -6.18 0.00 -13.68
CA TYR A 38 -5.48 0.46 -14.88
C TYR A 38 -3.96 0.40 -14.71
N LEU A 39 -3.44 0.89 -13.58
CA LEU A 39 -2.00 0.92 -13.35
C LEU A 39 -1.41 -0.47 -13.10
N ASP A 40 -2.12 -1.37 -12.42
CA ASP A 40 -1.71 -2.76 -12.25
C ASP A 40 -1.71 -3.50 -13.60
N GLN A 41 -2.72 -3.30 -14.46
CA GLN A 41 -2.73 -3.83 -15.83
C GLN A 41 -1.53 -3.34 -16.65
N VAL A 42 -1.22 -2.04 -16.59
CA VAL A 42 -0.05 -1.48 -17.30
C VAL A 42 1.26 -2.09 -16.79
N LYS A 43 1.37 -2.45 -15.50
CA LYS A 43 2.57 -3.13 -14.97
C LYS A 43 2.72 -4.52 -15.54
N GLU A 44 1.63 -5.27 -15.65
CA GLU A 44 1.63 -6.61 -16.24
C GLU A 44 2.01 -6.56 -17.73
N GLU A 45 1.44 -5.63 -18.49
CA GLU A 45 1.73 -5.48 -19.93
C GLU A 45 3.16 -5.03 -20.22
N THR A 46 3.79 -4.28 -19.29
CA THR A 46 5.13 -3.73 -19.47
C THR A 46 6.22 -4.50 -18.73
N ASP A 47 5.88 -5.61 -18.07
CA ASP A 47 6.76 -6.37 -17.17
C ASP A 47 7.53 -5.46 -16.19
N CYS A 48 6.85 -4.40 -15.71
CA CYS A 48 7.48 -3.38 -14.89
C CYS A 48 7.27 -3.68 -13.41
N GLU A 49 8.31 -4.20 -12.75
CA GLU A 49 8.28 -4.41 -11.29
C GLU A 49 8.21 -3.09 -10.49
N SER A 50 8.51 -1.95 -11.12
CA SER A 50 8.61 -0.66 -10.42
C SER A 50 7.28 0.09 -10.35
N ASN A 51 7.00 0.76 -9.22
CA ASN A 51 5.84 1.66 -9.07
C ASN A 51 6.09 3.05 -9.72
N LYS A 52 7.08 3.18 -10.60
CA LYS A 52 7.50 4.45 -11.22
C LYS A 52 7.05 4.51 -12.68
N PHE A 53 5.84 5.04 -12.91
CA PHE A 53 5.35 5.26 -14.27
C PHE A 53 5.77 6.60 -14.87
N LYS A 54 5.93 6.62 -16.19
CA LYS A 54 6.14 7.84 -16.97
C LYS A 54 4.86 8.68 -16.99
N ALA A 55 5.01 10.00 -17.20
CA ALA A 55 3.86 10.93 -17.25
C ALA A 55 2.79 10.52 -18.29
N LYS A 56 3.21 9.94 -19.43
CA LYS A 56 2.29 9.46 -20.48
C LYS A 56 1.28 8.42 -19.97
N VAL A 57 1.68 7.56 -19.03
CA VAL A 57 0.80 6.54 -18.44
C VAL A 57 -0.30 7.20 -17.62
N PHE A 58 0.04 8.21 -16.81
CA PHE A 58 -0.96 8.95 -16.04
C PHE A 58 -1.89 9.77 -16.94
N THR A 59 -1.39 10.32 -18.06
CA THR A 59 -2.25 10.99 -19.05
C THR A 59 -3.26 10.01 -19.66
N ALA A 60 -2.84 8.79 -19.98
CA ALA A 60 -3.74 7.76 -20.52
C ALA A 60 -4.75 7.29 -19.46
N CYS A 61 -4.30 7.08 -18.22
CA CYS A 61 -5.14 6.76 -17.08
C CYS A 61 -6.23 7.83 -16.86
N GLY A 62 -5.87 9.12 -16.86
CA GLY A 62 -6.82 10.21 -16.71
C GLY A 62 -7.94 10.18 -17.75
N LYS A 63 -7.60 9.91 -19.03
CA LYS A 63 -8.61 9.77 -20.10
C LYS A 63 -9.56 8.59 -19.86
N VAL A 64 -9.05 7.45 -19.38
CA VAL A 64 -9.87 6.28 -19.05
C VAL A 64 -10.79 6.59 -17.87
N LEU A 65 -10.28 7.26 -16.83
CA LEU A 65 -11.07 7.65 -15.67
C LEU A 65 -12.21 8.61 -16.06
N VAL A 66 -11.94 9.61 -16.89
CA VAL A 66 -12.97 10.53 -17.41
C VAL A 66 -14.01 9.77 -18.24
N SER A 67 -13.59 8.80 -19.05
CA SER A 67 -14.51 7.96 -19.84
C SER A 67 -15.40 7.07 -18.97
N LYS A 68 -14.96 6.74 -17.76
CA LYS A 68 -15.73 6.01 -16.73
C LYS A 68 -16.65 6.93 -15.90
N GLY A 69 -16.68 8.23 -16.17
CA GLY A 69 -17.51 9.21 -15.45
C GLY A 69 -16.85 9.87 -14.24
N PHE A 70 -15.55 9.67 -14.04
CA PHE A 70 -14.79 10.32 -12.97
C PHE A 70 -14.35 11.74 -13.37
N PRO A 71 -14.08 12.64 -12.40
CA PRO A 71 -13.60 13.98 -12.70
C PRO A 71 -12.25 13.96 -13.43
N ASP A 72 -12.00 14.98 -14.25
CA ASP A 72 -10.69 15.19 -14.88
C ASP A 72 -9.67 15.62 -13.82
N LEU A 73 -8.72 14.73 -13.55
CA LEU A 73 -7.72 14.91 -12.50
C LEU A 73 -6.34 15.15 -13.11
N LYS A 74 -5.65 16.17 -12.59
CA LYS A 74 -4.28 16.48 -13.01
C LYS A 74 -3.35 15.29 -12.78
N ASN A 75 -2.45 15.04 -13.74
CA ASN A 75 -1.43 13.99 -13.65
C ASN A 75 -0.64 13.96 -12.33
N LYS A 76 -0.38 15.14 -11.74
CA LYS A 76 0.29 15.26 -10.44
C LYS A 76 -0.51 14.58 -9.33
N LEU A 77 -1.83 14.82 -9.30
CA LEU A 77 -2.74 14.24 -8.31
C LEU A 77 -2.87 12.73 -8.46
N LEU A 78 -3.04 12.23 -9.70
CA LEU A 78 -3.08 10.79 -9.97
C LEU A 78 -1.79 10.08 -9.52
N ARG A 79 -0.63 10.70 -9.77
CA ARG A 79 0.66 10.16 -9.34
C ARG A 79 0.81 10.15 -7.83
N GLU A 80 0.47 11.25 -7.16
CA GLU A 80 0.55 11.36 -5.70
C GLU A 80 -0.39 10.33 -5.03
N ARG A 81 -1.61 10.17 -5.56
CA ARG A 81 -2.56 9.16 -5.07
C ARG A 81 -2.05 7.75 -5.27
N TRP A 82 -1.56 7.41 -6.46
CA TRP A 82 -0.95 6.10 -6.74
C TRP A 82 0.20 5.78 -5.78
N GLN A 83 1.10 6.74 -5.56
CA GLN A 83 2.21 6.55 -4.62
C GLN A 83 1.71 6.33 -3.18
N LYS A 84 0.65 7.02 -2.77
CA LYS A 84 0.01 6.82 -1.46
C LYS A 84 -0.58 5.41 -1.34
N ILE A 85 -1.31 4.95 -2.35
CA ILE A 85 -1.87 3.58 -2.41
C ILE A 85 -0.74 2.54 -2.33
N CYS A 86 0.32 2.68 -3.12
CA CYS A 86 1.46 1.77 -3.06
C CYS A 86 2.15 1.74 -1.69
N LYS A 87 2.31 2.90 -1.05
CA LYS A 87 2.90 2.98 0.30
C LYS A 87 2.02 2.31 1.33
N ASN A 88 0.71 2.51 1.27
CA ASN A 88 -0.24 1.87 2.17
C ASN A 88 -0.22 0.34 1.98
N ARG A 89 -0.27 -0.15 0.74
CA ARG A 89 -0.13 -1.58 0.43
C ARG A 89 1.17 -2.18 0.97
N ALA A 90 2.28 -1.46 0.81
CA ALA A 90 3.57 -1.90 1.34
C ALA A 90 3.61 -1.89 2.88
N ALA A 91 2.97 -0.92 3.52
CA ALA A 91 2.85 -0.87 4.98
C ALA A 91 1.97 -2.01 5.51
N GLU A 92 0.84 -2.30 4.85
CA GLU A 92 -0.02 -3.44 5.15
C GLU A 92 0.70 -4.78 4.94
N GLU A 93 1.49 -4.92 3.86
CA GLU A 93 2.31 -6.11 3.64
C GLU A 93 3.43 -6.25 4.69
N ALA A 94 3.94 -5.13 5.21
CA ALA A 94 4.94 -5.13 6.27
C ALA A 94 4.36 -5.50 7.65
N THR A 95 3.10 -5.17 7.91
CA THR A 95 2.39 -5.50 9.16
C THR A 95 1.67 -6.84 9.09
N ALA A 96 1.41 -7.37 7.89
CA ALA A 96 0.84 -8.70 7.69
C ALA A 96 1.73 -9.76 8.37
N ARG A 97 1.13 -10.49 9.31
CA ARG A 97 1.81 -11.57 10.02
C ARG A 97 2.04 -12.72 9.03
N ALA A 98 3.29 -13.13 8.87
CA ALA A 98 3.61 -14.33 8.11
C ALA A 98 3.02 -15.56 8.81
N ASP A 99 2.31 -16.38 8.04
CA ASP A 99 1.85 -17.69 8.49
C ASP A 99 2.97 -18.72 8.30
N TRP A 100 3.46 -19.27 9.40
CA TRP A 100 4.58 -20.21 9.42
C TRP A 100 4.07 -21.63 9.64
N SER A 101 3.40 -22.18 8.63
CA SER A 101 3.11 -23.61 8.58
C SER A 101 4.39 -24.42 8.36
N ALA A 102 4.37 -25.72 8.70
CA ALA A 102 5.50 -26.61 8.45
C ALA A 102 5.93 -26.60 6.96
N GLN A 103 4.97 -26.45 6.05
CA GLN A 103 5.22 -26.32 4.61
C GLN A 103 5.93 -25.01 4.27
N ALA A 104 5.50 -23.88 4.84
CA ALA A 104 6.17 -22.59 4.64
C ALA A 104 7.62 -22.61 5.14
N GLU A 105 7.87 -23.30 6.26
CA GLU A 105 9.21 -23.50 6.80
C GLU A 105 10.08 -24.38 5.90
N ALA A 106 9.52 -25.48 5.37
CA ALA A 106 10.23 -26.32 4.42
C ALA A 106 10.68 -25.54 3.18
N PHE A 107 9.79 -24.69 2.62
CA PHE A 107 10.14 -23.82 1.50
C PHE A 107 11.19 -22.76 1.86
N LEU A 108 11.17 -22.23 3.10
CA LEU A 108 12.20 -21.31 3.57
C LEU A 108 13.57 -22.00 3.62
N ILE A 109 13.62 -23.21 4.18
CA ILE A 109 14.86 -24.00 4.28
C ILE A 109 15.37 -24.33 2.88
N GLU A 110 14.51 -24.80 1.97
CA GLU A 110 14.85 -25.09 0.57
C GLU A 110 15.48 -23.88 -0.12
N ALA A 111 14.84 -22.71 -0.02
CA ALA A 111 15.34 -21.47 -0.63
C ALA A 111 16.70 -21.05 -0.06
N LEU A 112 16.91 -21.22 1.25
CA LEU A 112 18.15 -20.87 1.92
C LEU A 112 19.28 -21.88 1.61
N VAL A 113 18.99 -23.17 1.51
CA VAL A 113 19.95 -24.18 1.04
C VAL A 113 20.39 -23.88 -0.39
N ALA A 114 19.45 -23.52 -1.27
CA ALA A 114 19.78 -23.08 -2.62
C ALA A 114 20.64 -21.79 -2.63
N ALA A 115 20.41 -20.87 -1.70
CA ALA A 115 21.22 -19.67 -1.54
C ALA A 115 22.67 -19.97 -1.07
N LYS A 116 22.87 -21.03 -0.29
CA LYS A 116 24.21 -21.50 0.12
C LYS A 116 25.03 -21.91 -1.10
N GLY A 117 24.41 -22.62 -2.05
CA GLY A 117 25.04 -22.99 -3.34
C GLY A 117 25.41 -21.78 -4.23
N LYS A 118 24.81 -20.60 -3.98
CA LYS A 118 25.07 -19.36 -4.72
C LYS A 118 26.07 -18.42 -4.05
N ALA A 119 26.86 -18.90 -3.09
CA ALA A 119 27.79 -18.08 -2.30
C ALA A 119 27.12 -16.87 -1.59
N LEU A 120 25.84 -17.01 -1.24
CA LEU A 120 25.11 -16.02 -0.43
C LEU A 120 25.18 -16.34 1.07
N TRP A 121 26.06 -17.26 1.47
CA TRP A 121 26.43 -17.57 2.84
C TRP A 121 27.73 -16.83 3.21
N SER A 122 27.77 -16.28 4.41
CA SER A 122 28.97 -15.79 5.10
C SER A 122 29.19 -16.63 6.36
N ASP A 123 30.35 -16.51 6.99
CA ASP A 123 30.83 -17.36 8.10
C ASP A 123 29.72 -17.88 9.04
N ASN A 124 28.80 -17.02 9.48
CA ASN A 124 27.73 -17.39 10.42
C ASN A 124 26.29 -17.12 9.94
N ASN A 125 26.09 -16.60 8.72
CA ASN A 125 24.74 -16.22 8.28
C ASN A 125 24.61 -16.01 6.76
N PHE A 126 23.37 -16.03 6.27
CA PHE A 126 23.04 -15.59 4.92
C PHE A 126 23.12 -14.07 4.75
N LYS A 127 23.57 -13.64 3.56
CA LYS A 127 23.50 -12.25 3.10
C LYS A 127 22.05 -11.81 2.94
N SER A 128 21.78 -10.52 3.08
CA SER A 128 20.43 -9.93 2.95
C SER A 128 19.71 -10.34 1.65
N LYS A 129 20.45 -10.50 0.55
CA LYS A 129 19.91 -10.95 -0.73
C LYS A 129 19.24 -12.33 -0.66
N ALA A 130 19.78 -13.27 0.12
CA ALA A 130 19.19 -14.59 0.27
C ALA A 130 17.78 -14.53 0.89
N TYR A 131 17.58 -13.67 1.88
CA TYR A 131 16.28 -13.49 2.52
C TYR A 131 15.27 -12.76 1.62
N THR A 132 15.74 -11.84 0.79
CA THR A 132 14.91 -11.21 -0.24
C THR A 132 14.45 -12.24 -1.27
N ASP A 133 15.37 -13.06 -1.77
CA ASP A 133 15.08 -14.08 -2.78
C ASP A 133 14.18 -15.19 -2.18
N ALA A 134 14.41 -15.59 -0.93
CA ALA A 134 13.55 -16.52 -0.20
C ALA A 134 12.13 -15.98 0.00
N ALA A 135 11.98 -14.72 0.40
CA ALA A 135 10.66 -14.10 0.54
C ALA A 135 9.90 -14.05 -0.79
N LYS A 136 10.60 -13.78 -1.91
CA LYS A 136 10.01 -13.85 -3.26
C LYS A 136 9.56 -15.27 -3.61
N PHE A 137 10.36 -16.28 -3.28
CA PHE A 137 10.03 -17.69 -3.51
C PHE A 137 8.84 -18.15 -2.67
N LEU A 138 8.78 -17.79 -1.39
CA LEU A 138 7.63 -18.11 -0.55
C LEU A 138 6.35 -17.45 -1.10
N LYS A 139 6.45 -16.20 -1.56
CA LYS A 139 5.33 -15.48 -2.16
C LYS A 139 4.81 -16.18 -3.42
N SER A 140 5.69 -16.70 -4.29
CA SER A 140 5.27 -17.47 -5.46
C SER A 140 4.65 -18.84 -5.12
N LYS A 141 4.90 -19.35 -3.91
CA LYS A 141 4.26 -20.55 -3.35
C LYS A 141 2.98 -20.26 -2.54
N GLY A 142 2.53 -19.01 -2.50
CA GLY A 142 1.33 -18.60 -1.75
C GLY A 142 1.57 -18.25 -0.28
N HIS A 143 2.82 -18.30 0.20
CA HIS A 143 3.18 -17.94 1.57
C HIS A 143 3.70 -16.51 1.64
N ARG A 144 2.95 -15.63 2.31
CA ARG A 144 3.34 -14.22 2.43
C ARG A 144 4.29 -14.03 3.60
N CYS A 145 5.50 -13.55 3.31
CA CYS A 145 6.45 -13.09 4.32
C CYS A 145 7.37 -12.01 3.76
N THR A 146 7.87 -11.13 4.61
CA THR A 146 8.93 -10.18 4.29
C THR A 146 10.31 -10.80 4.49
N SER A 147 11.36 -10.23 3.87
CA SER A 147 12.74 -10.68 4.08
C SER A 147 13.19 -10.58 5.55
N LYS A 148 12.69 -9.58 6.30
CA LYS A 148 12.92 -9.46 7.75
C LYS A 148 12.27 -10.60 8.53
N GLN A 149 11.03 -10.95 8.20
CA GLN A 149 10.33 -12.09 8.81
C GLN A 149 11.01 -13.42 8.46
N ALA A 150 11.45 -13.61 7.22
CA ALA A 150 12.20 -14.78 6.78
C ALA A 150 13.52 -14.93 7.56
N LYS A 151 14.28 -13.83 7.73
CA LYS A 151 15.49 -13.82 8.56
C LYS A 151 15.19 -14.14 10.02
N ALA A 152 14.17 -13.51 10.61
CA ALA A 152 13.78 -13.77 11.98
C ALA A 152 13.35 -15.22 12.20
N ARG A 153 12.65 -15.83 11.22
CA ARG A 153 12.27 -17.24 11.29
C ARG A 153 13.47 -18.16 11.17
N TRP A 154 14.39 -17.89 10.22
CA TRP A 154 15.63 -18.66 10.08
C TRP A 154 16.43 -18.69 11.38
N VAL A 155 16.63 -17.54 12.03
CA VAL A 155 17.37 -17.48 13.32
C VAL A 155 16.71 -18.37 14.38
N ARG A 156 15.37 -18.41 14.46
CA ARG A 156 14.65 -19.28 15.41
C ARG A 156 14.80 -20.76 15.05
N VAL A 157 14.67 -21.11 13.77
CA VAL A 157 14.82 -22.49 13.30
C VAL A 157 16.25 -22.98 13.50
N SER A 158 17.26 -22.16 13.19
CA SER A 158 18.67 -22.54 13.37
C SER A 158 19.05 -22.76 14.83
N LEU A 159 18.44 -22.03 15.77
CA LEU A 159 18.66 -22.23 17.20
C LEU A 159 18.05 -23.54 17.73
N LEU A 160 17.04 -24.10 17.04
CA LEU A 160 16.41 -25.37 17.42
C LEU A 160 17.11 -26.59 16.81
N LEU A 161 18.04 -26.38 15.87
CA LEU A 161 18.79 -27.42 15.17
C LEU A 161 20.23 -27.60 15.71
N ILE A 162 20.61 -26.84 16.75
CA ILE A 162 21.88 -26.93 17.48
C ILE A 162 21.58 -27.56 18.84
#